data_AF-A0A383DCR3-F1
#
_entry.id   AF-A0A383DCR3-F1
#
_cell.length_a   1.000
_cell.length_b   1.000
_cell.length_c   1.000
_cell.angle_alpha   90.00
_cell.angle_beta   90.00
_cell.angle_gamma   90.00
#
_symmetry.space_group_name_H-M   'P 1'
#
loop_
_entity.id
_entity.type
_entity.pdbx_description
1 polymer ?
#
loop_
_entity_poly.entity_id
_entity_poly.type
_entity_poly.pdbx_seq_one_letter_code
_entity_poly.pdbx_strand_id
1 'polypeptide(L)'
;MNKFPLFALFALFLALPSFAIAKFCPKCSRLAYIQAIGECPKCKGFTSSAAHKLCGKCSAKENKCQNCLVALDADTGKKPQKVLKGSSGKAYPAHWGRPPLRQTRDLRVLPGGYGRGSGTLARWIQENLNKDAKKPTAKPAPGKPSGAKKAFPKHWGNPPNLQTSDYRPLPGGYGFGSS
;
A
#
# COMPACT_ATOMS: atom_id res chain seq x y z
N MET A 1 -60.09 6.13 32.36
CA MET A 1 -59.89 6.52 30.94
C MET A 1 -58.41 6.36 30.62
N ASN A 2 -58.05 5.21 30.07
CA ASN A 2 -56.69 4.75 29.85
C ASN A 2 -56.05 5.49 28.68
N LYS A 3 -54.90 6.12 28.93
CA LYS A 3 -54.09 6.79 27.91
C LYS A 3 -52.94 5.85 27.53
N PHE A 4 -53.20 4.92 26.61
CA PHE A 4 -52.15 4.09 26.02
C PHE A 4 -51.35 4.94 25.02
N PRO A 5 -50.03 5.12 25.21
CA PRO A 5 -49.24 5.92 24.29
C PRO A 5 -49.04 5.18 22.97
N LEU A 6 -49.38 5.90 21.90
CA LEU A 6 -49.24 5.54 20.49
C LEU A 6 -47.76 5.49 20.08
N PHE A 7 -46.95 4.62 20.69
CA PHE A 7 -45.52 4.45 20.35
C PHE A 7 -45.06 2.99 20.25
N ALA A 8 -45.98 2.03 20.34
CA ALA A 8 -45.65 0.60 20.35
C ALA A 8 -45.90 -0.09 19.00
N LEU A 9 -45.50 0.49 17.87
CA LEU A 9 -45.71 -0.15 16.56
C LEU A 9 -44.63 0.13 15.50
N PHE A 10 -43.37 0.25 15.90
CA PHE A 10 -42.25 0.34 14.95
C PHE A 10 -40.99 -0.42 15.44
N ALA A 11 -41.18 -1.62 15.99
CA ALA A 11 -40.09 -2.49 16.44
C ALA A 11 -40.05 -3.81 15.64
N LEU A 12 -40.18 -3.75 14.31
CA LEU A 12 -39.93 -4.90 13.44
C LEU A 12 -39.24 -4.50 12.14
N PHE A 13 -38.12 -3.78 12.25
CA PHE A 13 -37.17 -3.68 11.14
C PHE A 13 -36.15 -4.82 11.24
N LEU A 14 -36.50 -5.92 10.59
CA LEU A 14 -35.62 -6.79 9.82
C LEU A 14 -34.20 -6.98 10.40
N ALA A 15 -34.07 -7.97 11.27
CA ALA A 15 -32.80 -8.70 11.39
C ALA A 15 -32.54 -9.41 10.05
N LEU A 16 -32.04 -8.68 9.06
CA LEU A 16 -31.43 -9.26 7.88
C LEU A 16 -30.29 -10.16 8.40
N PRO A 17 -30.36 -11.49 8.24
CA PRO A 17 -29.23 -12.33 8.57
C PRO A 17 -28.07 -11.77 7.76
N SER A 18 -27.00 -11.41 8.45
CA SER A 18 -25.73 -11.08 7.80
C SER A 18 -25.31 -12.31 7.02
N PHE A 19 -25.72 -12.41 5.76
CA PHE A 19 -25.29 -13.44 4.84
C PHE A 19 -23.79 -13.27 4.72
N ALA A 20 -23.05 -14.08 5.47
CA ALA A 20 -21.61 -14.11 5.44
C ALA A 20 -21.19 -14.33 3.98
N ILE A 21 -20.66 -13.27 3.37
CA ILE A 21 -20.24 -13.27 1.98
C ILE A 21 -19.28 -14.45 1.80
N ALA A 22 -19.69 -15.40 0.96
CA ALA A 22 -18.94 -16.62 0.71
C ALA A 22 -17.53 -16.27 0.22
N LYS A 23 -16.52 -16.77 0.93
CA LYS A 23 -15.11 -16.51 0.72
C LYS A 23 -14.56 -17.25 -0.52
N PHE A 24 -14.84 -16.70 -1.70
CA PHE A 24 -14.24 -17.11 -2.98
C PHE A 24 -13.08 -16.20 -3.38
N CYS A 25 -12.09 -16.74 -4.09
CA CYS A 25 -11.07 -15.92 -4.73
C CYS A 25 -11.66 -15.20 -5.97
N PRO A 26 -11.03 -14.12 -6.46
CA PRO A 26 -11.53 -13.35 -7.61
C PRO A 26 -11.69 -14.15 -8.91
N LYS A 27 -11.00 -15.29 -9.03
CA LYS A 27 -11.16 -16.22 -10.15
C LYS A 27 -12.41 -17.09 -9.97
N CYS A 28 -12.60 -17.65 -8.77
CA CYS A 28 -13.69 -18.57 -8.49
C CYS A 28 -15.03 -17.87 -8.22
N SER A 29 -15.04 -16.60 -7.79
CA SER A 29 -16.27 -15.85 -7.55
C SER A 29 -17.01 -15.47 -8.84
N ARG A 30 -16.34 -15.52 -9.99
CA ARG A 30 -16.90 -15.23 -11.31
C ARG A 30 -17.43 -16.47 -12.04
N LEU A 31 -17.23 -17.65 -11.47
CA LEU A 31 -17.76 -18.89 -12.03
C LEU A 31 -19.20 -19.08 -11.59
N ALA A 32 -20.05 -19.56 -12.49
CA ALA A 32 -21.39 -20.00 -12.16
C ALA A 32 -21.33 -21.41 -11.56
N TYR A 33 -21.93 -21.60 -10.39
CA TYR A 33 -22.02 -22.91 -9.73
C TYR A 33 -23.46 -23.37 -9.70
N ILE A 34 -23.65 -24.66 -9.97
CA ILE A 34 -24.96 -25.31 -9.88
C ILE A 34 -25.35 -25.41 -8.41
N GLN A 35 -26.61 -25.10 -8.09
CA GLN A 35 -27.18 -25.21 -6.75
C GLN A 35 -27.49 -26.67 -6.39
N ALA A 36 -26.44 -27.48 -6.25
CA ALA A 36 -26.52 -28.87 -5.81
C ALA A 36 -25.84 -29.01 -4.45
N ILE A 37 -26.49 -29.65 -3.48
CA ILE A 37 -25.92 -29.80 -2.14
C ILE A 37 -24.73 -30.77 -2.21
N GLY A 38 -23.55 -30.33 -1.78
CA GLY A 38 -22.37 -31.19 -1.60
C GLY A 38 -21.95 -31.33 -0.15
N GLU A 39 -21.00 -32.22 0.13
CA GLU A 39 -20.46 -32.43 1.47
C GLU A 39 -19.04 -31.86 1.63
N CYS A 40 -18.80 -31.15 2.73
CA CYS A 40 -17.48 -30.61 3.07
C CYS A 40 -16.63 -31.70 3.77
N PRO A 41 -15.44 -32.05 3.26
CA PRO A 41 -14.60 -33.11 3.83
C PRO A 41 -14.05 -32.79 5.22
N LYS A 42 -14.03 -31.50 5.62
CA LYS A 42 -13.47 -31.06 6.91
C LYS A 42 -14.45 -31.15 8.07
N CYS A 43 -15.71 -30.86 7.82
CA CYS A 43 -16.73 -30.76 8.86
C CYS A 43 -17.96 -31.62 8.60
N LYS A 44 -17.97 -32.43 7.52
CA LYS A 44 -19.11 -33.23 7.06
C LYS A 44 -20.41 -32.43 6.93
N GLY A 45 -20.27 -31.12 6.72
CA GLY A 45 -21.38 -30.17 6.64
C GLY A 45 -21.76 -29.90 5.19
N PHE A 46 -22.96 -29.38 4.99
CA PHE A 46 -23.47 -29.06 3.67
C PHE A 46 -22.73 -27.86 3.03
N THR A 47 -22.51 -27.97 1.73
CA THR A 47 -22.01 -26.90 0.86
C THR A 47 -23.12 -26.47 -0.10
N SER A 48 -23.11 -25.20 -0.51
CA SER A 48 -24.09 -24.63 -1.43
C SER A 48 -23.98 -25.13 -2.88
N SER A 49 -22.86 -25.78 -3.22
CA SER A 49 -22.63 -26.43 -4.50
C SER A 49 -21.75 -27.65 -4.31
N ALA A 50 -22.04 -28.74 -5.02
CA ALA A 50 -21.20 -29.93 -5.08
C ALA A 50 -19.78 -29.65 -5.59
N ALA A 51 -19.58 -28.54 -6.32
CA ALA A 51 -18.26 -28.10 -6.76
C ALA A 51 -17.38 -27.55 -5.62
N HIS A 52 -17.98 -27.10 -4.51
CA HIS A 52 -17.23 -26.47 -3.43
C HIS A 52 -16.50 -27.51 -2.58
N LYS A 53 -15.16 -27.48 -2.62
CA LYS A 53 -14.28 -28.33 -1.80
C LYS A 53 -14.34 -28.02 -0.31
N LEU A 54 -14.77 -26.81 0.09
CA LEU A 54 -14.98 -26.42 1.49
C LEU A 54 -16.30 -25.66 1.67
N CYS A 55 -16.93 -25.84 2.83
CA CYS A 55 -18.05 -25.01 3.24
C CYS A 55 -17.58 -23.60 3.66
N GLY A 56 -18.52 -22.64 3.73
CA GLY A 56 -18.20 -21.27 4.10
C GLY A 56 -17.55 -21.13 5.48
N LYS A 57 -17.95 -21.95 6.45
CA LYS A 57 -17.37 -21.94 7.81
C LYS A 57 -15.91 -22.41 7.80
N CYS A 58 -15.62 -23.52 7.09
CA CYS A 58 -14.25 -24.05 6.99
C CYS A 58 -13.34 -23.13 6.16
N SER A 59 -13.86 -22.57 5.06
CA SER A 59 -13.14 -21.59 4.25
C SER A 59 -12.76 -20.34 5.06
N ALA A 60 -13.65 -19.86 5.94
CA ALA A 60 -13.35 -18.76 6.83
C ALA A 60 -12.33 -19.11 7.91
N LYS A 61 -12.35 -20.36 8.43
CA LYS A 61 -11.39 -20.82 9.44
C LYS A 61 -9.99 -21.08 8.87
N GLU A 62 -9.90 -21.54 7.63
CA GLU A 62 -8.64 -21.88 6.98
C GLU A 62 -8.09 -20.77 6.07
N ASN A 63 -8.81 -19.65 5.89
CA ASN A 63 -8.51 -18.58 4.93
C ASN A 63 -8.28 -19.07 3.48
N LYS A 64 -9.01 -20.10 3.06
CA LYS A 64 -8.89 -20.71 1.73
C LYS A 64 -10.16 -20.54 0.93
N CYS A 65 -10.04 -20.41 -0.39
CA CYS A 65 -11.17 -20.36 -1.29
C CYS A 65 -12.00 -21.66 -1.23
N GLN A 66 -13.32 -21.54 -1.19
CA GLN A 66 -14.25 -22.68 -1.15
C GLN A 66 -14.11 -23.64 -2.34
N ASN A 67 -13.82 -23.14 -3.54
CA ASN A 67 -13.74 -23.96 -4.75
C ASN A 67 -12.31 -24.49 -5.02
N CYS A 68 -11.30 -23.62 -4.99
CA CYS A 68 -9.93 -23.97 -5.40
C CYS A 68 -8.90 -24.14 -4.26
N LEU A 69 -9.30 -23.94 -3.00
CA LEU A 69 -8.45 -24.07 -1.79
C LEU A 69 -7.23 -23.12 -1.74
N VAL A 70 -7.09 -22.19 -2.67
CA VAL A 70 -6.04 -21.15 -2.66
C VAL A 70 -6.26 -20.20 -1.48
N ALA A 71 -5.17 -19.82 -0.80
CA ALA A 71 -5.20 -18.84 0.28
C ALA A 71 -5.73 -17.49 -0.22
N LEU A 72 -6.74 -16.93 0.45
CA LEU A 72 -7.43 -15.70 0.01
C LEU A 72 -6.62 -14.44 0.27
N ASP A 73 -5.64 -14.53 1.17
CA ASP A 73 -4.75 -13.42 1.53
C ASP A 73 -3.76 -13.07 0.41
N ALA A 74 -3.53 -14.01 -0.52
CA ALA A 74 -2.65 -13.83 -1.67
C ALA A 74 -3.33 -13.10 -2.85
N ASP A 75 -4.65 -12.93 -2.81
CA ASP A 75 -5.47 -12.40 -3.92
C ASP A 75 -6.25 -11.15 -3.49
N THR A 76 -5.71 -10.37 -2.53
CA THR A 76 -6.07 -8.96 -2.48
C THR A 76 -5.67 -8.39 -3.82
N GLY A 77 -6.64 -7.94 -4.62
CA GLY A 77 -6.47 -7.46 -5.99
C GLY A 77 -5.61 -6.19 -6.13
N LYS A 78 -4.39 -6.19 -5.56
CA LYS A 78 -3.30 -5.31 -5.96
C LYS A 78 -3.00 -5.64 -7.41
N LYS A 79 -3.66 -4.91 -8.31
CA LYS A 79 -3.20 -4.77 -9.70
C LYS A 79 -1.69 -4.57 -9.64
N PRO A 80 -0.89 -5.32 -10.43
CA PRO A 80 0.56 -5.13 -10.45
C PRO A 80 0.80 -3.67 -10.76
N GLN A 81 1.23 -2.90 -9.75
CA GLN A 81 1.48 -1.49 -9.90
C GLN A 81 2.73 -1.43 -10.78
N LYS A 82 2.54 -1.09 -12.06
CA LYS A 82 3.63 -1.03 -13.05
C LYS A 82 4.79 -0.27 -12.39
N VAL A 83 5.96 -0.90 -12.33
CA VAL A 83 7.14 -0.28 -11.73
C VAL A 83 7.51 0.91 -12.60
N LEU A 84 7.15 2.10 -12.15
CA LEU A 84 7.42 3.33 -12.86
C LEU A 84 8.89 3.68 -12.63
N LYS A 85 9.61 3.96 -13.71
CA LYS A 85 11.03 4.27 -13.68
C LYS A 85 11.24 5.72 -14.07
N GLY A 86 12.19 6.39 -13.42
CA GLY A 86 12.70 7.69 -13.84
C GLY A 86 13.53 7.58 -15.12
N SER A 87 13.92 8.72 -15.67
CA SER A 87 14.77 8.77 -16.86
C SER A 87 16.18 8.23 -16.63
N SER A 88 16.64 8.14 -15.37
CA SER A 88 17.88 7.43 -15.02
C SER A 88 17.76 5.91 -14.99
N GLY A 89 16.57 5.35 -15.28
CA GLY A 89 16.30 3.91 -15.18
C GLY A 89 16.01 3.40 -13.76
N LYS A 90 16.17 4.24 -12.73
CA LYS A 90 15.81 3.90 -11.35
C LYS A 90 14.29 3.80 -11.18
N ALA A 91 13.83 2.72 -10.56
CA ALA A 91 12.43 2.50 -10.22
C ALA A 91 12.00 3.35 -9.02
N TYR A 92 10.82 3.96 -9.10
CA TYR A 92 10.19 4.59 -7.93
C TYR A 92 9.70 3.50 -6.96
N PRO A 93 9.83 3.71 -5.64
CA PRO A 93 9.27 2.82 -4.63
C PRO A 93 7.76 2.61 -4.80
N ALA A 94 7.31 1.36 -4.62
CA ALA A 94 5.92 0.99 -4.82
C ALA A 94 4.96 1.73 -3.86
N HIS A 95 5.43 2.06 -2.65
CA HIS A 95 4.63 2.73 -1.61
C HIS A 95 4.38 4.22 -1.89
N TRP A 96 5.12 4.85 -2.82
CA TRP A 96 4.91 6.25 -3.20
C TRP A 96 3.64 6.46 -4.03
N GLY A 97 3.08 5.38 -4.60
CA GLY A 97 1.89 5.46 -5.44
C GLY A 97 2.21 5.82 -6.90
N ARG A 98 1.24 6.41 -7.59
CA ARG A 98 1.38 6.85 -8.98
C ARG A 98 1.92 8.30 -9.02
N PRO A 99 2.88 8.62 -9.89
CA PRO A 99 3.31 9.98 -10.11
C PRO A 99 2.18 10.82 -10.72
N PRO A 100 2.26 12.15 -10.62
CA PRO A 100 1.26 13.06 -11.18
C PRO A 100 1.09 12.82 -12.69
N LEU A 101 -0.17 12.69 -13.12
CA LEU A 101 -0.55 12.46 -14.52
C LEU A 101 -0.32 13.71 -15.38
N ARG A 102 -0.57 14.90 -14.82
CA ARG A 102 -0.25 16.17 -15.47
C ARG A 102 1.14 16.62 -15.03
N GLN A 103 2.08 16.55 -15.96
CA GLN A 103 3.45 17.00 -15.79
C GLN A 103 3.68 18.26 -16.63
N THR A 104 4.46 19.20 -16.09
CA THR A 104 4.93 20.35 -16.88
C THR A 104 6.00 19.90 -17.87
N ARG A 105 6.21 20.67 -18.95
CA ARG A 105 7.25 20.38 -19.97
C ARG A 105 8.66 20.79 -19.53
N ASP A 106 8.83 21.19 -18.28
CA ASP A 106 10.14 21.59 -17.75
C ASP A 106 11.07 20.39 -17.67
N LEU A 107 12.34 20.58 -18.02
CA LEU A 107 13.36 19.55 -17.84
C LEU A 107 14.34 20.00 -16.76
N ARG A 108 14.20 19.43 -15.57
CA ARG A 108 15.07 19.70 -14.41
C ARG A 108 15.64 18.41 -13.86
N VAL A 109 16.75 18.51 -13.13
CA VAL A 109 17.31 17.37 -12.41
C VAL A 109 16.37 16.98 -11.28
N LEU A 110 15.98 15.71 -11.23
CA LEU A 110 15.10 15.16 -10.21
C LEU A 110 15.90 14.85 -8.93
N PRO A 111 15.37 15.18 -7.74
CA PRO A 111 16.00 14.84 -6.47
C PRO A 111 16.08 13.32 -6.30
N GLY A 112 17.09 12.82 -5.59
CA GLY A 112 17.23 11.38 -5.32
C GLY A 112 17.76 10.53 -6.49
N GLY A 113 18.33 11.14 -7.52
CA GLY A 113 19.03 10.43 -8.59
C GLY A 113 18.12 9.75 -9.64
N TYR A 114 16.86 10.20 -9.75
CA TYR A 114 15.90 9.68 -10.73
C TYR A 114 16.08 10.25 -12.16
N GLY A 115 17.12 11.05 -12.38
CA GLY A 115 17.50 11.60 -13.68
C GLY A 115 16.97 13.02 -13.88
N ARG A 116 16.37 13.28 -15.05
CA ARG A 116 15.71 14.55 -15.40
C ARG A 116 14.21 14.38 -15.66
N GLY A 117 13.42 15.39 -15.34
CA GLY A 117 11.98 15.39 -15.59
C GLY A 117 11.29 16.70 -15.21
N SER A 118 9.97 16.66 -15.19
CA SER A 118 9.11 17.83 -14.89
C SER A 118 9.29 18.38 -13.48
N GLY A 119 9.05 19.68 -13.32
CA GLY A 119 9.03 20.32 -12.00
C GLY A 119 7.96 19.71 -11.08
N THR A 120 6.82 19.31 -11.65
CA THR A 120 5.76 18.60 -10.91
C THR A 120 6.23 17.24 -10.41
N LEU A 121 6.98 16.49 -11.24
CA LEU A 121 7.57 15.21 -10.87
C LEU A 121 8.65 15.41 -9.79
N ALA A 122 9.50 16.42 -9.93
CA ALA A 122 10.52 16.76 -8.93
C ALA A 122 9.90 17.04 -7.56
N ARG A 123 8.82 17.84 -7.52
CA ARG A 123 8.11 18.14 -6.28
C ARG A 123 7.49 16.89 -5.65
N TRP A 124 6.85 16.05 -6.46
CA TRP A 124 6.27 14.79 -5.99
C TRP A 124 7.33 13.84 -5.41
N ILE A 125 8.49 13.70 -6.05
CA ILE A 125 9.60 12.89 -5.52
C ILE A 125 10.07 13.48 -4.18
N GLN A 126 10.27 14.80 -4.11
CA GLN A 126 10.73 15.46 -2.90
C GLN A 126 9.75 15.27 -1.73
N GLU A 127 8.44 15.39 -1.97
CA GLU A 127 7.41 15.16 -0.95
C GLU A 127 7.45 13.73 -0.41
N ASN A 128 7.65 12.73 -1.27
CA ASN A 128 7.74 11.33 -0.84
C ASN A 128 9.04 11.05 -0.07
N LEU A 129 10.17 11.60 -0.51
CA LEU A 129 11.43 11.53 0.24
C LEU A 129 11.29 12.18 1.62
N ASN A 130 10.60 13.32 1.71
CA ASN A 130 10.34 13.99 2.99
C ASN A 130 9.44 13.15 3.90
N LYS A 131 8.44 12.45 3.34
CA LYS A 131 7.59 11.52 4.10
C LYS A 131 8.37 10.30 4.60
N ASP A 132 9.26 9.76 3.78
CA ASP A 132 10.13 8.65 4.15
C ASP A 132 11.13 9.08 5.24
N ALA A 133 11.70 10.28 5.14
CA ALA A 133 12.59 10.83 6.17
C ALA A 133 11.90 11.08 7.53
N LYS A 134 10.59 11.36 7.52
CA LYS A 134 9.79 11.56 8.75
C LYS A 134 9.40 10.24 9.42
N LYS A 135 9.51 9.10 8.73
CA LYS A 135 9.29 7.79 9.32
C LYS A 135 10.63 7.26 9.85
N PRO A 136 10.79 6.98 11.15
CA PRO A 136 12.04 6.46 11.70
C PRO A 136 12.29 4.97 11.33
N THR A 137 11.62 4.43 10.31
CA THR A 137 11.75 3.03 9.93
C THR A 137 12.30 2.87 8.51
N ALA A 138 13.42 2.15 8.46
CA ALA A 138 14.11 1.57 7.30
C ALA A 138 15.28 2.40 6.72
N LYS A 139 16.48 2.00 7.19
CA LYS A 139 17.77 1.88 6.50
C LYS A 139 18.10 2.93 5.42
N PRO A 140 19.18 3.73 5.59
CA PRO A 140 19.70 4.60 4.55
C PRO A 140 19.96 3.79 3.27
N ALA A 141 19.55 4.34 2.12
CA ALA A 141 19.99 3.85 0.82
C ALA A 141 21.53 3.71 0.81
N PRO A 142 22.09 2.64 0.20
CA PRO A 142 23.53 2.47 0.16
C PRO A 142 24.12 3.60 -0.69
N GLY A 143 24.79 4.55 -0.04
CA GLY A 143 25.42 5.69 -0.70
C GLY A 143 25.44 7.01 0.07
N LYS A 144 24.86 7.12 1.27
CA LYS A 144 25.01 8.32 2.12
C LYS A 144 25.79 7.98 3.39
N PRO A 145 27.04 8.47 3.58
CA PRO A 145 27.70 8.29 4.86
C PRO A 145 26.96 9.13 5.90
N SER A 146 26.31 8.44 6.83
CA SER A 146 25.74 9.03 8.06
C SER A 146 26.91 9.46 8.96
N GLY A 147 27.42 10.68 8.72
CA GLY A 147 28.65 11.15 9.36
C GLY A 147 28.54 12.45 10.16
N ALA A 148 27.35 13.02 10.38
CA ALA A 148 27.21 14.28 11.13
C ALA A 148 26.55 14.04 12.49
N LYS A 149 27.36 13.99 13.56
CA LYS A 149 26.87 14.05 14.95
C LYS A 149 26.67 15.49 15.45
N LYS A 150 27.25 16.47 14.75
CA LYS A 150 27.16 17.90 15.08
C LYS A 150 26.30 18.63 14.05
N ALA A 151 25.32 19.39 14.51
CA ALA A 151 24.53 20.29 13.66
C ALA A 151 25.35 21.52 13.28
N PHE A 152 25.11 22.06 12.07
CA PHE A 152 25.70 23.33 11.65
C PHE A 152 25.15 24.49 12.50
N PRO A 153 25.96 25.54 12.76
CA PRO A 153 25.49 26.72 13.47
C PRO A 153 24.30 27.39 12.77
N LYS A 154 23.30 27.83 13.54
CA LYS A 154 22.07 28.44 12.98
C LYS A 154 22.31 29.70 12.14
N HIS A 155 23.40 30.43 12.40
CA HIS A 155 23.75 31.66 11.68
C HIS A 155 24.37 31.42 10.29
N TRP A 156 24.70 30.17 9.94
CA TRP A 156 25.31 29.83 8.63
C TRP A 156 24.27 29.67 7.52
N GLY A 157 22.97 29.68 7.85
CA GLY A 157 21.90 29.43 6.90
C GLY A 157 21.74 27.95 6.55
N ASN A 158 20.89 27.66 5.56
CA ASN A 158 20.68 26.30 5.10
C ASN A 158 21.86 25.86 4.21
N PRO A 159 22.35 24.62 4.34
CA PRO A 159 23.44 24.13 3.50
C PRO A 159 23.03 24.14 2.02
N PRO A 160 24.00 24.28 1.10
CA PRO A 160 23.74 24.25 -0.33
C PRO A 160 23.06 22.94 -0.73
N ASN A 161 21.98 23.04 -1.52
CA ASN A 161 21.23 21.89 -2.01
C ASN A 161 21.98 21.12 -3.13
N LEU A 162 23.03 21.72 -3.71
CA LEU A 162 23.91 21.09 -4.69
C LEU A 162 25.19 20.64 -4.00
N GLN A 163 25.53 19.36 -4.14
CA GLN A 163 26.84 18.83 -3.78
C GLN A 163 27.65 18.61 -5.06
N THR A 164 28.80 19.26 -5.17
CA THR A 164 29.79 19.06 -6.24
C THR A 164 30.53 17.73 -6.03
N SER A 165 31.25 17.24 -7.04
CA SER A 165 31.97 15.96 -6.97
C SER A 165 33.06 15.92 -5.91
N ASP A 166 33.48 17.09 -5.40
CA ASP A 166 34.59 17.25 -4.46
C ASP A 166 34.19 16.91 -3.02
N TYR A 167 33.74 15.68 -2.80
CA TYR A 167 33.28 15.20 -1.51
C TYR A 167 34.46 14.87 -0.59
N ARG A 168 34.68 15.70 0.44
CA ARG A 168 35.80 15.57 1.40
C ARG A 168 35.30 15.66 2.85
N PRO A 169 36.06 15.13 3.82
CA PRO A 169 35.73 15.32 5.23
C PRO A 169 35.83 16.81 5.59
N LEU A 170 34.76 17.33 6.20
CA LEU A 170 34.72 18.71 6.69
C LEU A 170 35.55 18.81 7.99
N PRO A 171 36.29 19.92 8.16
CA PRO A 171 36.94 20.20 9.44
C PRO A 171 35.90 20.35 10.56
N GLY A 172 36.30 20.12 11.82
CA GLY A 172 35.43 20.35 12.99
C GLY A 172 34.44 19.22 13.32
N GLY A 173 34.45 18.11 12.57
CA GLY A 173 33.60 16.95 12.83
C GLY A 173 32.15 17.14 12.40
N TYR A 174 31.91 18.01 11.41
CA TYR A 174 30.60 18.21 10.79
C TYR A 174 30.25 17.17 9.71
N GLY A 175 31.08 16.12 9.58
CA GLY A 175 30.88 15.03 8.63
C GLY A 175 31.59 15.28 7.31
N PHE A 176 30.93 14.99 6.20
CA PHE A 176 31.48 15.14 4.86
C PHE A 176 30.63 16.09 4.02
N GLY A 177 31.29 16.88 3.18
CA GLY A 177 30.64 17.86 2.32
C GLY A 177 31.45 18.12 1.07
N SER A 178 30.81 18.80 0.12
CA SER A 178 31.51 19.28 -1.07
C SER A 178 31.95 20.73 -0.84
N SER A 179 33.18 21.05 -1.25
CA SER A 179 33.68 22.43 -1.28
C SER A 179 32.97 23.28 -2.31
#